data_AF-A0A4C1TD32-F1
#
_entry.id   AF-A0A4C1TD32-F1
#
_cell.length_a   1.000
_cell.length_b   1.000
_cell.length_c   1.000
_cell.angle_alpha   90.00
_cell.angle_beta   90.00
_cell.angle_gamma   90.00
#
_symmetry.space_group_name_H-M   'P 1'
#
loop_
_entity.id
_entity.type
_entity.pdbx_description
1 polymer ?
#
loop_
_entity_poly.entity_id
_entity_poly.type
_entity_poly.pdbx_seq_one_letter_code
_entity_poly.pdbx_strand_id
1 'polypeptide(L)'
;MPRVVSMLQERDFDVEDQHGGGREKLLARQRWKGFLHHIVIGDEKWVHYDNPKLRKSWGYPGHASTSTAKPNIHSFKVMLNIWWDQLGVVYYELLKPT
;
A
#
# COMPACT_ATOMS: atom_id res chain seq x y z
N MET A 1 20.85 12.58 -63.83
CA MET A 1 21.51 12.36 -62.52
C MET A 1 21.69 13.72 -61.87
N PRO A 2 20.97 13.97 -60.75
CA PRO A 2 21.67 14.13 -59.47
C PRO A 2 20.99 13.36 -58.31
N ARG A 3 21.81 12.67 -57.50
CA ARG A 3 21.55 12.37 -56.08
C ARG A 3 21.91 13.66 -55.31
N VAL A 4 21.25 14.08 -54.24
CA VAL A 4 21.10 13.44 -52.94
C VAL A 4 19.87 14.08 -52.26
N VAL A 5 18.87 13.29 -51.88
CA VAL A 5 17.84 13.71 -50.93
C VAL A 5 18.45 13.48 -49.55
N SER A 6 18.76 14.57 -48.84
CA SER A 6 19.23 14.53 -47.46
C SER A 6 18.20 13.81 -46.60
N MET A 7 18.64 12.76 -45.93
CA MET A 7 17.85 12.02 -44.95
C MET A 7 17.46 12.96 -43.81
N LEU A 8 16.19 13.32 -43.75
CA LEU A 8 15.58 13.87 -42.54
C LEU A 8 15.55 12.73 -41.51
N GLN A 9 16.53 12.71 -40.62
CA GLN A 9 16.49 11.93 -39.41
C GLN A 9 15.48 12.62 -38.47
N GLU A 10 14.21 12.25 -38.62
CA GLU A 10 13.15 12.68 -37.70
C GLU A 10 13.33 11.97 -36.35
N ARG A 11 13.64 12.80 -35.34
CA ARG A 11 13.09 12.81 -33.99
C ARG A 11 12.61 11.47 -33.41
N ASP A 12 13.34 11.00 -32.40
CA ASP A 12 12.80 10.44 -31.15
C ASP A 12 13.78 10.79 -30.02
N PHE A 13 13.89 12.09 -29.74
CA PHE A 13 14.42 12.54 -28.45
C PHE A 13 13.20 12.57 -27.54
N ASP A 14 13.04 11.55 -26.70
CA ASP A 14 12.04 11.55 -25.65
C ASP A 14 12.26 12.81 -24.80
N VAL A 15 11.43 13.82 -25.04
CA VAL A 15 11.29 14.96 -24.15
C VAL A 15 10.68 14.38 -22.88
N GLU A 16 11.53 14.00 -21.93
CA GLU A 16 11.08 13.74 -20.58
C GLU A 16 10.52 15.05 -20.02
N ASP A 17 9.19 15.18 -20.08
CA ASP A 17 8.45 16.21 -19.40
C ASP A 17 8.82 16.18 -17.91
N GLN A 18 9.49 17.23 -17.44
CA GLN A 18 9.93 17.36 -16.05
C GLN A 18 8.75 17.64 -15.09
N HIS A 19 7.50 17.69 -15.58
CA HIS A 19 6.28 17.91 -14.79
C HIS A 19 5.45 16.65 -14.54
N GLY A 20 5.82 15.50 -15.10
CA GLY A 20 5.13 14.23 -14.86
C GLY A 20 5.38 13.72 -13.43
N GLY A 21 4.34 13.74 -12.59
CA GLY A 21 4.42 13.31 -11.20
C GLY A 21 4.98 11.87 -11.07
N GLY A 22 5.65 11.55 -9.96
CA GLY A 22 6.36 10.28 -9.79
C GLY A 22 5.53 9.02 -10.10
N ARG A 23 4.20 9.08 -9.98
CA ARG A 23 3.27 8.03 -10.37
C ARG A 23 3.28 7.74 -11.88
N GLU A 24 3.32 8.77 -12.73
CA GLU A 24 3.27 8.61 -14.19
C GLU A 24 4.51 7.89 -14.71
N LYS A 25 5.68 8.22 -14.13
CA LYS A 25 6.95 7.54 -14.41
C LYS A 25 6.90 6.06 -14.01
N LEU A 26 6.33 5.73 -12.85
CA LEU A 26 6.15 4.34 -12.41
C LEU A 26 5.15 3.58 -13.29
N LEU A 27 4.08 4.22 -13.74
CA LEU A 27 3.10 3.63 -14.65
C LEU A 27 3.69 3.35 -16.03
N ALA A 28 4.46 4.29 -16.58
CA ALA A 28 5.18 4.09 -17.85
C ALA A 28 6.16 2.92 -17.74
N ARG A 29 6.96 2.89 -16.67
CA ARG A 29 7.90 1.79 -16.40
C ARG A 29 7.21 0.44 -16.28
N GLN A 30 6.07 0.37 -15.58
CA GLN A 30 5.32 -0.88 -15.40
C GLN A 30 4.77 -1.42 -16.73
N ARG A 31 4.33 -0.52 -17.62
CA ARG A 31 3.85 -0.89 -18.97
C ARG A 31 4.98 -1.40 -19.87
N TRP A 32 6.16 -0.80 -19.77
CA TRP A 32 7.34 -1.18 -20.56
C TRP A 32 7.98 -2.47 -20.08
N LYS A 33 8.18 -2.60 -18.77
CA LYS A 33 8.75 -3.78 -18.13
C LYS A 33 8.04 -3.97 -16.80
N GLY A 34 7.11 -4.93 -16.77
CA GLY A 34 6.41 -5.27 -15.54
C GLY A 34 7.42 -5.55 -14.43
N PHE A 35 7.37 -4.79 -13.34
CA PHE A 35 8.32 -4.88 -12.22
C PHE A 35 7.64 -5.12 -10.88
N LEU A 36 6.30 -5.03 -10.81
CA LEU A 36 5.54 -5.30 -9.58
C LEU A 36 5.85 -6.66 -8.95
N HIS A 37 6.21 -7.66 -9.75
CA HIS A 37 6.55 -9.01 -9.30
C HIS A 37 7.87 -9.12 -8.53
N HIS A 38 8.66 -8.03 -8.49
CA HIS A 38 9.90 -7.95 -7.75
C HIS A 38 9.81 -6.99 -6.55
N ILE A 39 8.62 -6.46 -6.25
CA ILE A 39 8.44 -5.49 -5.17
C ILE A 39 8.06 -6.23 -3.90
N VAL A 40 8.98 -6.23 -2.94
CA VAL A 40 8.64 -6.53 -1.55
C VAL A 40 8.17 -5.25 -0.88
N ILE A 41 6.94 -5.27 -0.36
CA ILE A 41 6.31 -4.18 0.39
C ILE A 41 6.50 -4.47 1.88
N GLY A 42 6.88 -3.46 2.66
CA GLY A 42 6.95 -3.51 4.11
C GLY A 42 6.04 -2.46 4.74
N ASP A 43 5.38 -2.80 5.84
CA ASP A 43 4.57 -1.87 6.64
C ASP A 43 4.61 -2.22 8.12
N GLU A 44 4.35 -1.22 8.96
CA GLU A 44 4.32 -1.33 10.42
C GLU A 44 2.90 -1.02 10.94
N LYS A 45 2.34 -1.95 11.74
CA LYS A 45 0.98 -1.82 12.24
C LYS A 45 0.88 -2.14 13.72
N TRP A 46 0.24 -1.24 14.47
CA TRP A 46 -0.14 -1.50 15.86
C TRP A 46 -1.34 -2.44 15.93
N VAL A 47 -1.16 -3.57 16.62
CA VAL A 47 -2.22 -4.56 16.88
C VAL A 47 -2.53 -4.58 18.38
N HIS A 48 -3.80 -4.38 18.72
CA HIS A 48 -4.29 -4.46 20.09
C HIS A 48 -4.64 -5.92 20.43
N TYR A 49 -4.20 -6.41 21.60
CA TYR A 49 -4.60 -7.75 22.07
C TYR A 49 -6.09 -7.83 22.36
N ASP A 50 -6.62 -6.83 23.06
CA ASP A 50 -8.04 -6.68 23.26
C ASP A 50 -8.63 -6.00 22.03
N ASN A 51 -9.24 -6.81 21.17
CA ASN A 51 -10.15 -6.33 20.13
C ASN A 51 -11.58 -6.64 20.56
N PRO A 52 -12.18 -5.89 21.52
CA PRO A 52 -13.56 -6.08 21.89
C PRO A 52 -14.42 -5.81 20.66
N LYS A 53 -14.86 -6.88 20.00
CA LYS A 53 -15.80 -6.78 18.89
C LYS A 53 -17.09 -6.19 19.45
N LEU A 54 -17.35 -4.92 19.15
CA LEU A 54 -18.61 -4.27 19.49
C LEU A 54 -19.74 -5.04 18.80
N ARG A 55 -20.48 -5.86 19.56
CA ARG A 55 -21.70 -6.48 19.06
C ARG A 55 -22.72 -5.35 18.91
N LYS A 56 -23.01 -4.96 17.67
CA LYS A 56 -24.13 -4.06 17.37
C LYS A 56 -25.42 -4.80 17.74
N SER A 57 -25.96 -4.53 18.93
CA SER A 57 -27.31 -4.96 19.29
C SER A 57 -28.28 -3.90 18.78
N TRP A 58 -29.04 -4.21 17.74
CA TRP A 58 -30.23 -3.43 17.39
C TRP A 58 -31.30 -3.75 18.43
N GLY A 59 -31.46 -2.89 19.43
CA GLY A 59 -32.50 -3.01 20.45
C GLY A 59 -33.81 -2.40 19.95
N TYR A 60 -34.94 -2.97 20.38
CA TYR A 60 -36.25 -2.32 20.22
C TYR A 60 -36.31 -1.01 21.02
N PRO A 61 -37.10 -0.01 20.60
CA PRO A 61 -37.26 1.24 21.35
C PRO A 61 -37.72 0.94 22.78
N GLY A 62 -36.92 1.33 23.78
CA GLY A 62 -37.23 1.12 25.20
C GLY A 62 -36.50 -0.04 25.89
N HIS A 63 -35.68 -0.82 25.18
CA HIS A 63 -34.80 -1.82 25.82
C HIS A 63 -33.40 -1.26 26.07
N ALA A 64 -32.84 -1.55 27.25
CA ALA A 64 -31.45 -1.21 27.56
C ALA A 64 -30.51 -1.98 26.61
N SER A 65 -29.76 -1.24 25.81
CA SER A 65 -28.71 -1.80 24.95
C SER A 65 -27.60 -2.40 25.81
N THR A 66 -27.03 -3.52 25.36
CA THR A 66 -25.92 -4.17 26.07
C THR A 66 -24.72 -3.21 26.10
N SER A 67 -24.46 -2.62 27.27
CA SER A 67 -23.30 -1.76 27.49
C SER A 67 -22.03 -2.59 27.26
N THR A 68 -21.31 -2.29 26.19
CA THR A 68 -19.99 -2.87 25.95
C THR A 68 -19.00 -2.04 26.73
N ALA A 69 -18.17 -2.69 27.55
CA ALA A 69 -17.12 -2.01 28.31
C ALA A 69 -16.26 -1.15 27.38
N LYS A 70 -15.97 0.09 27.79
CA LYS A 70 -15.09 0.99 27.03
C LYS A 70 -13.76 0.27 26.78
N PRO A 71 -13.23 0.26 25.54
CA PRO A 71 -11.94 -0.33 25.27
C PRO A 71 -10.90 0.36 26.16
N ASN A 72 -10.14 -0.44 26.91
CA ASN A 72 -9.09 0.07 27.77
C ASN A 72 -8.00 0.68 26.88
N ILE A 73 -7.76 1.98 27.03
CA ILE A 73 -6.75 2.70 26.22
C ILE A 73 -5.34 2.15 26.51
N HIS A 74 -5.15 1.54 27.69
CA HIS A 74 -3.93 0.88 28.14
C HIS A 74 -3.90 -0.64 27.84
N SER A 75 -4.78 -1.15 26.97
CA SER A 75 -4.65 -2.54 26.51
C SER A 75 -3.27 -2.75 25.87
N PHE A 76 -2.64 -3.89 26.17
CA PHE A 76 -1.37 -4.28 25.57
C PHE A 76 -1.47 -4.15 24.04
N LYS A 77 -0.52 -3.42 23.44
CA LYS A 77 -0.36 -3.30 21.99
C LYS A 77 0.97 -3.93 21.60
N VAL A 78 0.97 -4.61 20.48
CA VAL A 78 2.19 -5.09 19.82
C VAL A 78 2.36 -4.36 18.50
N MET A 79 3.60 -4.08 18.13
CA MET A 79 3.90 -3.54 16.81
C MET A 79 4.24 -4.71 15.89
N LEU A 80 3.45 -4.87 14.83
CA LEU A 80 3.67 -5.85 13.79
C LEU A 80 4.40 -5.17 12.63
N ASN A 81 5.61 -5.62 12.35
CA ASN A 81 6.34 -5.24 11.14
C ASN A 81 6.23 -6.40 10.16
N ILE A 82 5.67 -6.16 8.97
CA ILE A 82 5.39 -7.22 8.00
C ILE A 82 5.94 -6.84 6.63
N TRP A 83 6.59 -7.80 5.98
CA TRP A 83 7.13 -7.71 4.64
C TRP A 83 6.49 -8.80 3.76
N TRP A 84 5.93 -8.40 2.62
CA TRP A 84 5.24 -9.31 1.71
C TRP A 84 5.48 -8.93 0.25
N ASP A 85 5.42 -9.93 -0.60
CA ASP A 85 5.46 -9.81 -2.06
C ASP A 85 4.11 -10.26 -2.65
N GLN A 86 3.93 -10.19 -3.96
CA GLN A 86 2.76 -10.69 -4.68
C GLN A 86 2.42 -12.17 -4.37
N LEU A 87 3.41 -12.97 -3.96
CA LEU A 87 3.23 -14.39 -3.63
C LEU A 87 2.76 -14.62 -2.19
N GLY A 88 2.97 -13.66 -1.29
CA GLY A 88 2.60 -13.77 0.11
C GLY A 88 3.59 -13.12 1.06
N VAL A 89 3.45 -13.45 2.34
CA VAL A 89 4.29 -12.90 3.42
C VAL A 89 5.68 -13.51 3.34
N VAL A 90 6.68 -12.64 3.23
CA VAL A 90 8.10 -13.01 3.19
C VAL A 90 8.66 -13.09 4.61
N TYR A 91 8.37 -12.09 5.42
CA TYR A 91 8.85 -12.01 6.80
C TYR A 91 7.87 -11.18 7.65
N TYR A 92 7.81 -11.47 8.93
CA TYR A 92 7.12 -10.62 9.89
C TYR A 92 7.81 -10.69 11.25
N GLU A 93 7.74 -9.60 11.99
CA GLU A 93 8.27 -9.46 13.33
C GLU A 93 7.23 -8.84 14.24
N LEU A 94 7.12 -9.36 15.46
CA LEU A 94 6.22 -8.85 16.49
C LEU A 94 7.03 -8.29 17.65
N LEU A 95 7.06 -6.96 17.76
CA LEU A 95 7.76 -6.28 18.83
C LEU A 95 6.90 -6.33 20.10
N LYS A 96 7.52 -6.78 21.20
CA LYS A 96 6.88 -6.79 22.51
C LYS A 96 6.79 -5.35 23.02
N PRO A 97 5.63 -4.94 23.59
CA PRO A 97 5.56 -3.67 24.31
C PRO A 97 6.51 -3.73 25.52
N THR A 98 7.33 -2.70 25.66
CA THR A 98 8.26 -2.52 26.78
C THR A 98 7.54 -2.15 28.06
#